data_AF-A0A1J3JIN6-F1
#
_entry.id   AF-A0A1J3JIN6-F1
#
_cell.length_a   1.000
_cell.length_b   1.000
_cell.length_c   1.000
_cell.angle_alpha   90.00
_cell.angle_beta   90.00
_cell.angle_gamma   90.00
#
_symmetry.space_group_name_H-M   'P 1'
#
loop_
_entity.id
_entity.type
_entity.pdbx_description
1 polymer ?
#
loop_
_entity_poly.entity_id
_entity_poly.type
_entity_poly.pdbx_seq_one_letter_code
_entity_poly.pdbx_strand_id
1 'polypeptide(L)' 'GSQVTCEDIGRQVLSYGRRIHPSETLARIEDVDVEAVKRVATRYFYDRDFALAAIGPIYELPDYNWIRRRTFRLRY' A
#
# COMPACT_ATOMS: atom_id res chain seq x y z
N GLY A 1 14.53 15.98 -19.84
CA GLY A 1 13.93 14.63 -19.77
C GLY A 1 14.78 13.58 -19.07
N SER A 2 16.08 13.80 -18.81
CA SER A 2 16.98 12.79 -18.22
C SER A 2 16.78 12.56 -16.72
N GLN A 3 16.42 13.59 -15.95
CA GLN A 3 16.37 13.53 -14.48
C GLN A 3 15.40 12.46 -13.94
N VAL A 4 14.17 12.40 -14.47
CA VAL A 4 13.15 11.41 -14.04
C VAL A 4 13.63 9.99 -14.34
N THR A 5 14.24 9.77 -15.50
CA THR A 5 14.79 8.47 -15.89
C THR A 5 15.96 8.05 -15.00
N CYS A 6 16.88 8.97 -14.67
CA CYS A 6 18.01 8.68 -13.78
C CYS A 6 17.54 8.31 -12.37
N GLU A 7 16.55 9.03 -11.84
CA GLU A 7 15.96 8.78 -10.53
C GLU A 7 15.31 7.39 -10.46
N ASP A 8 14.51 7.03 -11.46
CA ASP A 8 13.88 5.71 -11.53
C ASP A 8 14.91 4.56 -11.63
N ILE A 9 15.95 4.72 -12.44
CA ILE A 9 17.04 3.72 -12.53
C ILE A 9 17.71 3.56 -11.17
N GLY A 10 18.13 4.66 -10.53
CA GLY A 10 18.81 4.63 -9.25
C GLY A 10 17.95 3.95 -8.16
N ARG A 11 16.68 4.37 -8.04
CA ARG A 11 15.73 3.81 -7.07
C ARG A 11 15.50 2.32 -7.27
N GLN A 12 15.30 1.87 -8.51
CA GLN A 12 15.05 0.46 -8.80
C GLN A 12 16.28 -0.41 -8.56
N VAL A 13 17.47 0.06 -8.94
CA VAL A 13 18.72 -0.65 -8.65
C VAL A 13 18.95 -0.78 -7.14
N LEU A 14 18.67 0.27 -6.36
CA LEU A 14 18.80 0.22 -4.90
C LEU A 14 17.74 -0.67 -4.23
N SER A 15 16.50 -0.66 -4.71
CA SER A 15 15.38 -1.39 -4.08
C SER A 15 15.29 -2.85 -4.52
N TYR A 16 15.59 -3.14 -5.79
CA TYR A 16 15.38 -4.44 -6.43
C TYR A 16 16.66 -5.08 -6.98
N GLY A 17 17.81 -4.40 -6.89
CA GLY A 17 19.08 -4.86 -7.45
C GLY A 17 19.16 -4.79 -8.98
N ARG A 18 18.09 -4.36 -9.66
CA ARG A 18 18.01 -4.25 -11.12
C ARG A 18 16.95 -3.24 -11.54
N ARG A 19 17.05 -2.77 -12.79
CA ARG A 19 15.97 -2.06 -13.46
C ARG A 19 14.94 -3.06 -13.98
N ILE A 20 13.67 -2.86 -13.65
CA ILE A 20 12.55 -3.66 -14.14
C ILE A 20 12.12 -3.11 -15.50
N HIS A 21 12.00 -3.97 -16.50
CA HIS A 21 11.57 -3.54 -17.83
C HIS A 21 10.07 -3.18 -17.81
N PRO A 22 9.62 -2.12 -18.51
CA PRO A 22 8.21 -1.71 -18.49
C PRO A 22 7.23 -2.82 -18.85
N SER A 23 7.57 -3.72 -19.78
CA SER A 23 6.70 -4.86 -20.15
C SER A 23 6.53 -5.87 -19.02
N GLU A 24 7.55 -6.07 -18.17
CA GLU A 24 7.45 -6.95 -17.01
C GLU A 24 6.51 -6.33 -15.96
N THR A 25 6.63 -5.02 -15.74
CA THR A 25 5.73 -4.29 -14.83
C THR A 25 4.28 -4.38 -15.29
N LEU A 26 4.01 -4.21 -16.60
CA LEU A 26 2.67 -4.34 -17.17
C LEU A 26 2.10 -5.74 -16.99
N ALA A 27 2.87 -6.78 -17.33
CA ALA A 27 2.44 -8.17 -17.16
C ALA A 27 2.09 -8.50 -15.70
N ARG A 28 2.86 -7.98 -14.74
CA ARG A 28 2.59 -8.16 -13.30
C ARG A 28 1.35 -7.41 -12.82
N ILE A 29 1.02 -6.27 -13.43
CA ILE A 29 -0.21 -5.52 -13.12
C ILE A 29 -1.43 -6.27 -13.66
N GLU A 30 -1.34 -6.81 -14.87
CA GLU A 30 -2.42 -7.56 -15.51
C GLU A 30 -2.73 -8.89 -14.82
N ASP A 31 -1.73 -9.51 -14.18
CA ASP A 31 -1.88 -10.75 -13.41
C ASP A 31 -2.64 -10.55 -12.07
N VAL A 32 -2.91 -9.31 -11.66
CA VAL A 32 -3.64 -9.03 -10.41
C VAL A 32 -5.14 -9.25 -10.60
N ASP A 33 -5.64 -10.39 -10.12
CA ASP A 33 -7.05 -10.75 -10.13
C ASP A 33 -7.80 -10.36 -8.84
N VAL A 34 -9.12 -10.59 -8.84
CA VAL A 34 -10.00 -10.28 -7.70
C VAL A 34 -9.59 -11.05 -6.44
N GLU A 35 -9.11 -12.28 -6.59
CA GLU A 35 -8.66 -13.11 -5.47
C GLU A 35 -7.35 -12.60 -4.87
N ALA A 36 -6.41 -12.16 -5.71
CA ALA A 36 -5.16 -11.52 -5.29
C ALA A 36 -5.44 -10.25 -4.48
N VAL A 37 -6.36 -9.39 -4.96
CA VAL A 37 -6.76 -8.18 -4.22
C VAL A 37 -7.37 -8.54 -2.87
N LYS A 38 -8.34 -9.46 -2.82
CA LYS A 38 -8.95 -9.91 -1.57
C LYS A 38 -7.90 -10.48 -0.61
N ARG A 39 -7.01 -11.36 -1.09
CA ARG A 39 -5.95 -11.99 -0.30
C ARG A 39 -4.98 -10.98 0.30
N VAL A 40 -4.50 -10.03 -0.51
CA VAL A 40 -3.57 -8.98 -0.06
C VAL A 40 -4.28 -8.03 0.92
N ALA A 41 -5.52 -7.64 0.64
CA ALA A 41 -6.29 -6.78 1.54
C ALA A 41 -6.54 -7.45 2.90
N THR A 42 -6.91 -8.73 2.90
CA THR A 42 -7.05 -9.50 4.14
C THR A 42 -5.72 -9.64 4.87
N ARG A 43 -4.60 -9.83 4.15
CA ARG A 43 -3.28 -9.97 4.78
C ARG A 43 -2.84 -8.70 5.53
N TYR A 44 -3.02 -7.54 4.91
CA TYR A 44 -2.43 -6.27 5.38
C TYR A 44 -3.40 -5.31 6.07
N PHE A 45 -4.70 -5.35 5.77
CA PHE A 45 -5.66 -4.39 6.32
C PHE A 45 -6.66 -5.04 7.29
N TYR A 46 -7.08 -6.27 7.04
CA TYR A 46 -8.10 -6.91 7.88
C TYR A 46 -7.55 -7.23 9.27
N ASP A 47 -8.21 -6.69 10.29
CA ASP A 47 -7.88 -6.89 11.71
C ASP A 47 -6.39 -6.65 12.05
N ARG A 48 -5.80 -5.62 11.43
CA ARG A 48 -4.42 -5.17 11.72
C ARG A 48 -4.41 -3.89 12.54
N ASP A 49 -3.35 -3.75 13.35
CA ASP A 49 -3.00 -2.48 13.98
C ASP A 49 -2.45 -1.51 12.92
N PHE A 50 -2.71 -0.22 13.10
CA PHE A 50 -2.26 0.85 12.20
C PHE A 50 -1.52 1.93 12.99
N ALA A 51 -0.72 2.73 12.30
CA ALA A 51 -0.10 3.92 12.87
C ALA A 51 -0.98 5.14 12.60
N LEU A 52 -1.25 5.95 13.63
CA LEU A 52 -2.03 7.19 13.53
C LEU A 52 -1.14 8.39 13.90
N ALA A 53 -1.09 9.38 13.01
CA ALA A 53 -0.45 10.66 13.28
C ALA A 53 -1.40 11.79 12.85
N ALA A 54 -1.66 12.73 13.75
CA ALA A 54 -2.52 13.88 13.50
C ALA A 54 -1.97 15.13 14.20
N ILE A 55 -2.06 16.28 13.54
CA ILE A 55 -1.54 17.56 14.01
C ILE A 55 -2.59 18.65 13.74
N GLY A 56 -2.76 19.58 14.68
CA GLY A 56 -3.70 20.69 14.57
C GLY A 56 -4.96 20.49 15.43
N PRO A 57 -6.09 21.14 15.08
CA PRO A 57 -7.33 21.02 15.82
C PRO A 57 -8.02 19.66 15.58
N ILE A 58 -7.62 18.64 16.36
CA ILE A 58 -8.03 17.24 16.17
C ILE A 58 -9.21 16.81 17.07
N TYR A 59 -10.06 17.74 17.49
CA TYR A 59 -11.15 17.46 18.45
C TYR A 59 -12.23 16.51 17.90
N GLU A 60 -12.38 16.40 16.58
CA GLU A 60 -13.31 15.44 15.94
C GLU A 60 -12.63 14.11 15.59
N LEU A 61 -11.31 13.99 15.75
CA LEU A 61 -10.60 12.76 15.44
C LEU A 61 -10.97 11.68 16.47
N PRO A 62 -11.57 10.56 16.04
CA PRO A 62 -11.91 9.46 16.95
C PRO A 62 -10.66 8.85 17.58
N ASP A 63 -10.84 8.23 18.74
CA ASP A 63 -9.74 7.55 19.42
C ASP A 63 -9.24 6.33 18.62
N TYR A 64 -8.06 5.85 19.01
CA TYR A 64 -7.41 4.74 18.33
C TYR A 64 -8.28 3.47 18.27
N ASN A 65 -8.98 3.12 19.36
CA ASN A 65 -9.79 1.91 19.42
C ASN A 65 -10.99 2.00 18.48
N TRP A 66 -11.59 3.18 18.38
CA TRP A 66 -12.68 3.41 17.45
C TRP A 66 -12.26 3.14 16.00
N ILE A 67 -11.08 3.60 15.59
CA ILE A 67 -10.57 3.39 14.23
C ILE A 67 -10.12 1.93 14.06
N ARG A 68 -9.44 1.36 15.06
CA ARG A 68 -8.99 -0.05 15.07
C ARG A 68 -10.14 -1.01 14.90
N ARG A 69 -11.31 -0.69 15.49
CA ARG A 69 -12.50 -1.52 15.37
C ARG A 69 -13.04 -1.61 13.93
N ARG A 70 -12.75 -0.61 13.11
CA ARG A 70 -13.23 -0.52 11.72
C ARG A 70 -12.37 -1.30 10.72
N THR A 71 -11.25 -1.87 11.15
CA THR A 71 -10.42 -2.73 10.29
C THR A 71 -11.04 -4.12 10.06
N PHE A 72 -12.14 -4.46 10.72
CA PHE A 72 -12.91 -5.68 10.49
C PHE A 72 -14.41 -5.47 10.61
N ARG A 73 -15.21 -6.34 9.97
CA ARG A 73 -16.68 -6.34 10.04
C ARG A 73 -17.16 -7.63 10.69
N LEU A 74 -18.21 -7.56 11.52
CA LEU A 74 -18.85 -8.75 12.13
C LEU A 74 -19.80 -9.49 11.18
N ARG A 75 -19.98 -8.97 9.98
CA ARG A 75 -20.80 -9.57 8.94
C ARG A 75 -19.88 -9.82 7.75
N TYR A 76 -19.70 -11.08 7.40
CA TYR A 76 -19.07 -11.50 6.15
C TYR A 76 -20.06 -11.36 4.99
#